data_AF-A0A2G2VLT9-F1
#
_entry.id   AF-A0A2G2VLT9-F1
#
_cell.length_a   1.000
_cell.length_b   1.000
_cell.length_c   1.000
_cell.angle_alpha   90.00
_cell.angle_beta   90.00
_cell.angle_gamma   90.00
#
_symmetry.space_group_name_H-M   'P 1'
#
loop_
_entity.id
_entity.type
_entity.pdbx_description
1 polymer ?
#
loop_
_entity_poly.entity_id
_entity_poly.type
_entity_poly.pdbx_seq_one_letter_code
_entity_poly.pdbx_strand_id
1 'polypeptide(L)'
;MPNQDVYESAKSDVYNFGVVLLELLSGQHAVDNTKVGLKQNLVDCVELYLGDKRKLFRIMDTKLEGQYLQKGAYIAANLAWQCLSNEPKLHPKISKVLTALEELHSPKGVCQ
;
A
#
# COMPACT_ATOMS: atom_id res chain seq x y z
N MET A 1 28.87 4.30 -9.47
CA MET A 1 28.09 3.88 -8.30
C MET A 1 27.04 4.95 -8.04
N PRO A 2 25.78 4.63 -7.73
CA PRO A 2 24.80 5.65 -7.40
C PRO A 2 25.24 6.39 -6.14
N ASN A 3 25.11 7.71 -6.14
CA ASN A 3 25.45 8.55 -5.01
C ASN A 3 24.48 8.26 -3.85
N GLN A 4 24.93 8.41 -2.60
CA GLN A 4 24.12 8.17 -1.39
C GLN A 4 22.80 8.95 -1.42
N ASP A 5 22.81 10.17 -1.98
CA ASP A 5 21.63 11.04 -2.12
C ASP A 5 20.55 10.45 -3.02
N VAL A 6 20.94 9.74 -4.09
CA VAL A 6 20.03 9.04 -4.99
C VAL A 6 19.37 7.85 -4.28
N TYR A 7 20.09 7.20 -3.38
CA TYR A 7 19.56 6.08 -2.59
C TYR A 7 18.57 6.53 -1.51
N GLU A 8 18.79 7.70 -0.90
CA GLU A 8 17.83 8.31 0.03
C GLU A 8 16.56 8.78 -0.70
N SER A 9 16.70 9.41 -1.86
CA SER A 9 15.55 9.78 -2.71
C SER A 9 14.75 8.55 -3.12
N ALA A 10 15.40 7.51 -3.64
CA ALA A 10 14.72 6.30 -4.09
C ALA A 10 13.96 5.57 -2.96
N LYS A 11 14.46 5.63 -1.71
CA LYS A 11 13.75 5.12 -0.54
C LYS A 11 12.53 5.96 -0.18
N SER A 12 12.68 7.28 -0.21
CA SER A 12 11.57 8.21 0.02
C SER A 12 10.49 8.03 -1.05
N ASP A 13 10.87 7.83 -2.32
CA ASP A 13 9.94 7.60 -3.42
C ASP A 13 9.16 6.29 -3.25
N VAL A 14 9.81 5.22 -2.79
CA VAL A 14 9.14 3.95 -2.46
C VAL A 14 8.16 4.13 -1.31
N TYR A 15 8.54 4.85 -0.25
CA TYR A 15 7.65 5.14 0.86
C TYR A 15 6.42 5.94 0.40
N ASN A 16 6.64 7.03 -0.33
CA ASN A 16 5.56 7.88 -0.85
C ASN A 16 4.64 7.10 -1.81
N PHE A 17 5.19 6.20 -2.61
CA PHE A 17 4.40 5.29 -3.43
C PHE A 17 3.51 4.36 -2.57
N GLY A 18 4.06 3.85 -1.47
CA GLY A 18 3.29 3.05 -0.50
C GLY A 18 2.12 3.83 0.11
N VAL A 19 2.32 5.11 0.43
CA VAL A 19 1.26 6.00 0.92
C VAL A 19 0.15 6.13 -0.12
N VAL A 20 0.50 6.47 -1.37
CA VAL A 20 -0.46 6.62 -2.47
C VAL A 20 -1.23 5.31 -2.71
N LEU A 21 -0.55 4.16 -2.64
CA LEU A 21 -1.21 2.87 -2.80
C LEU A 21 -2.24 2.60 -1.69
N LEU A 22 -1.99 3.03 -0.44
CA LEU A 22 -2.97 2.96 0.63
C LEU A 22 -4.14 3.92 0.43
N GLU A 23 -3.88 5.15 -0.03
CA GLU A 23 -4.95 6.11 -0.35
C GLU A 23 -5.89 5.54 -1.42
N LEU A 24 -5.33 4.92 -2.46
CA LEU A 24 -6.12 4.27 -3.52
C LEU A 24 -6.94 3.09 -3.01
N LEU A 25 -6.37 2.25 -2.15
CA LEU A 25 -7.08 1.09 -1.60
C LEU A 25 -8.20 1.47 -0.64
N SER A 26 -8.00 2.54 0.14
CA SER A 26 -8.90 2.95 1.22
C SER A 26 -9.87 4.07 0.85
N GLY A 27 -9.61 4.80 -0.23
CA GLY A 27 -10.37 5.99 -0.61
C GLY A 27 -10.23 7.14 0.39
N GLN A 28 -9.22 7.10 1.26
CA GLN A 28 -8.97 8.07 2.32
C GLN A 28 -7.66 8.80 2.05
N HIS A 29 -7.60 10.07 2.48
CA HIS A 29 -6.35 10.82 2.45
C HIS A 29 -5.36 10.30 3.49
N ALA A 30 -4.08 10.31 3.12
CA ALA A 30 -2.98 9.89 3.98
C ALA A 30 -2.92 10.69 5.29
N VAL A 31 -3.23 11.98 5.21
CA VAL A 31 -3.41 12.87 6.34
C VAL A 31 -4.83 13.43 6.31
N ASP A 32 -5.62 13.07 7.31
CA ASP A 32 -6.99 13.55 7.46
C ASP A 32 -7.06 14.52 8.65
N ASN A 33 -6.99 15.82 8.34
CA ASN A 33 -7.04 16.90 9.33
C ASN A 33 -8.38 16.98 10.08
N THR A 34 -9.41 16.27 9.62
CA THR A 34 -10.71 16.20 10.32
C THR A 34 -10.72 15.16 11.44
N LYS A 35 -9.75 14.23 11.45
CA LYS A 35 -9.57 13.20 12.47
C LYS A 35 -8.53 13.62 13.49
N VAL A 36 -8.63 13.10 14.71
CA VAL A 36 -7.74 13.43 15.84
C VAL A 36 -6.96 12.19 16.29
N GLY A 37 -5.69 12.38 16.64
CA GLY A 37 -4.81 11.33 17.19
C GLY A 37 -4.36 10.32 16.13
N LEU A 38 -4.24 9.04 16.50
CA LEU A 38 -3.76 7.94 15.63
C LEU A 38 -4.62 7.70 14.36
N LYS A 39 -5.79 8.37 14.27
CA LYS A 39 -6.67 8.33 13.10
C LYS A 39 -6.37 9.42 12.07
N GLN A 40 -5.51 10.37 12.41
CA GLN A 40 -5.11 11.47 11.54
C GLN A 40 -4.16 11.01 10.44
N ASN A 41 -3.26 10.08 10.74
CA ASN A 41 -2.36 9.48 9.77
C ASN A 41 -2.88 8.09 9.37
N LEU A 42 -3.09 7.90 8.08
CA LEU A 42 -3.55 6.64 7.51
C LEU A 42 -2.55 5.52 7.77
N VAL A 43 -1.24 5.79 7.71
CA VAL A 43 -0.18 4.79 7.91
C VAL A 43 -0.26 4.19 9.31
N ASP A 44 -0.40 5.03 10.34
CA ASP A 44 -0.51 4.61 11.74
C ASP A 44 -1.78 3.78 11.98
N CYS A 45 -2.89 4.16 11.32
CA CYS A 45 -4.10 3.37 11.35
C CYS A 45 -3.89 2.01 10.71
N VAL A 46 -3.32 1.99 9.52
CA VAL A 46 -3.24 0.82 8.65
C VAL A 46 -2.24 -0.22 9.17
N GLU A 47 -1.19 0.18 9.90
CA GLU A 47 -0.31 -0.71 10.68
C GLU A 47 -1.11 -1.63 11.64
N LEU A 48 -2.23 -1.17 12.20
CA LEU A 48 -3.10 -1.98 13.07
C LEU A 48 -3.93 -3.03 12.32
N TYR A 49 -4.11 -2.87 11.01
CA TYR A 49 -4.94 -3.74 10.17
C TYR A 49 -4.11 -4.66 9.25
N LEU A 50 -2.85 -4.32 8.95
CA LEU A 50 -2.02 -5.02 7.94
C LEU A 50 -1.44 -6.38 8.38
N GLY A 51 -1.63 -6.81 9.62
CA GLY A 51 -1.25 -8.17 10.08
C GLY A 51 -2.36 -9.21 9.94
N ASP A 52 -3.60 -8.81 9.64
CA ASP A 52 -4.76 -9.71 9.60
C ASP A 52 -5.58 -9.48 8.34
N LYS A 53 -5.64 -10.52 7.48
CA LYS A 53 -6.43 -10.54 6.24
C LYS A 53 -7.86 -10.04 6.42
N ARG A 54 -8.52 -10.37 7.53
CA ARG A 54 -9.91 -9.97 7.79
C ARG A 54 -10.01 -8.49 8.16
N LYS A 55 -9.01 -7.96 8.85
CA LYS A 55 -8.93 -6.55 9.24
C LYS A 55 -8.60 -5.66 8.04
N LEU A 56 -7.78 -6.14 7.13
CA LEU A 56 -7.43 -5.45 5.88
C LEU A 56 -8.67 -5.14 5.02
N PHE A 57 -9.65 -6.03 4.92
CA PHE A 57 -10.86 -5.72 4.15
C PHE A 57 -11.75 -4.63 4.79
N ARG A 58 -11.52 -4.28 6.07
CA ARG A 58 -12.25 -3.18 6.73
C ARG A 58 -11.71 -1.79 6.37
N ILE A 59 -10.49 -1.72 5.83
CA ILE A 59 -9.88 -0.45 5.41
C ILE A 59 -10.08 -0.16 3.93
N MET A 60 -10.63 -1.11 3.16
CA MET A 60 -10.91 -0.93 1.74
C MET A 60 -11.97 0.14 1.52
N ASP A 61 -11.86 0.89 0.43
CA ASP A 61 -12.79 1.96 0.09
C ASP A 61 -14.22 1.40 0.01
N THR A 62 -15.07 1.91 0.89
CA THR A 62 -16.50 1.57 0.95
C THR A 62 -17.22 1.83 -0.37
N LYS A 63 -16.75 2.78 -1.19
CA LYS A 63 -17.30 3.09 -2.52
C LYS A 63 -17.03 2.01 -3.56
N LEU A 64 -16.10 1.09 -3.29
CA LEU A 64 -15.90 -0.09 -4.14
C LEU A 64 -17.02 -1.11 -3.96
N GLU A 65 -17.82 -1.03 -2.88
CA GLU A 65 -18.95 -1.93 -2.61
C GLU A 65 -18.59 -3.42 -2.68
N GLY A 66 -17.34 -3.77 -2.36
CA GLY A 66 -16.82 -5.14 -2.45
C GLY A 66 -16.53 -5.62 -3.88
N GLN A 67 -16.64 -4.77 -4.88
CA GLN A 67 -16.37 -5.06 -6.30
C GLN A 67 -14.87 -5.08 -6.60
N TYR A 68 -14.13 -5.93 -5.89
CA TYR A 68 -12.70 -6.15 -6.12
C TYR A 68 -12.33 -7.60 -5.81
N LEU A 69 -11.29 -8.10 -6.47
CA LEU A 69 -10.73 -9.41 -6.14
C LEU A 69 -10.05 -9.34 -4.78
N GLN A 70 -10.60 -10.04 -3.78
CA GLN A 70 -10.04 -10.07 -2.41
C GLN A 70 -8.56 -10.46 -2.38
N LYS A 71 -8.15 -11.41 -3.25
CA LYS A 71 -6.76 -11.81 -3.39
C LYS A 71 -5.88 -10.66 -3.90
N GLY A 72 -6.36 -9.91 -4.89
CA GLY A 72 -5.64 -8.78 -5.46
C GLY A 72 -5.49 -7.64 -4.45
N ALA A 73 -6.58 -7.28 -3.77
CA ALA A 73 -6.56 -6.29 -2.70
C ALA A 73 -5.59 -6.67 -1.57
N TYR A 74 -5.57 -7.94 -1.16
CA TYR A 74 -4.62 -8.41 -0.15
C TYR A 74 -3.16 -8.26 -0.59
N ILE A 75 -2.84 -8.65 -1.82
CA ILE A 75 -1.47 -8.53 -2.36
C ILE A 75 -1.08 -7.05 -2.46
N ALA A 76 -1.96 -6.19 -2.97
CA ALA A 76 -1.71 -4.75 -3.09
C ALA A 76 -1.49 -4.09 -1.72
N ALA A 77 -2.32 -4.40 -0.72
CA ALA A 77 -2.15 -3.87 0.64
C ALA A 77 -0.86 -4.37 1.30
N ASN A 78 -0.50 -5.64 1.11
CA ASN A 78 0.77 -6.17 1.60
C ASN A 78 1.99 -5.56 0.87
N LEU A 79 1.83 -5.16 -0.39
CA LEU A 79 2.86 -4.41 -1.12
C LEU A 79 3.02 -3.00 -0.55
N ALA A 80 1.91 -2.30 -0.30
CA ALA A 80 1.91 -0.98 0.34
C ALA A 80 2.60 -1.04 1.72
N TRP A 81 2.30 -2.07 2.51
CA TRP A 81 2.95 -2.31 3.81
C TRP A 81 4.47 -2.40 3.71
N GLN A 82 4.98 -3.19 2.77
CA GLN A 82 6.42 -3.36 2.58
C GLN A 82 7.09 -2.05 2.16
N CYS A 83 6.43 -1.24 1.34
CA CYS A 83 6.89 0.09 0.95
C CYS A 83 6.93 1.08 2.13
N LEU A 84 6.01 0.92 3.10
CA LEU A 84 5.86 1.80 4.27
C LEU A 84 6.68 1.36 5.50
N SER A 85 7.49 0.30 5.39
CA SER A 85 8.26 -0.22 6.51
C SER A 85 9.12 0.86 7.17
N ASN A 86 9.13 0.89 8.51
CA ASN A 86 9.98 1.77 9.32
C ASN A 86 11.48 1.47 9.14
N GLU A 87 11.83 0.32 8.57
CA GLU A 87 13.19 -0.04 8.20
C GLU A 87 13.41 0.14 6.69
N PRO A 88 14.14 1.18 6.25
CA PRO A 88 14.34 1.45 4.82
C PRO A 88 15.13 0.37 4.08
N LYS A 89 15.78 -0.56 4.82
CA LYS A 89 16.47 -1.72 4.24
C LYS A 89 15.49 -2.82 3.81
N LEU A 90 14.30 -2.84 4.41
CA LEU A 90 13.22 -3.79 4.10
C LEU A 90 12.35 -3.30 2.93
N HIS A 91 12.49 -2.04 2.52
CA HIS A 91 11.77 -1.50 1.36
C HIS A 91 12.07 -2.35 0.11
N PRO A 92 11.04 -2.77 -0.62
CA PRO A 92 11.23 -3.46 -1.87
C PRO A 92 11.88 -2.51 -2.89
N LYS A 93 12.70 -3.06 -3.78
CA LYS A 93 13.14 -2.31 -4.96
C LYS A 93 11.91 -1.94 -5.78
N ILE A 94 11.88 -0.72 -6.33
CA ILE A 94 10.75 -0.25 -7.16
C ILE A 94 10.44 -1.19 -8.34
N SER A 95 11.45 -1.87 -8.88
CA SER A 95 11.24 -2.92 -9.90
C SER A 95 10.40 -4.09 -9.41
N LYS A 96 10.56 -4.53 -8.16
CA LYS A 96 9.71 -5.56 -7.54
C LYS A 96 8.29 -5.06 -7.32
N VAL A 97 8.14 -3.80 -6.94
CA VAL A 97 6.83 -3.15 -6.80
C VAL A 97 6.09 -3.15 -8.14
N LEU A 98 6.77 -2.75 -9.22
CA LEU A 98 6.22 -2.78 -10.57
C LEU A 98 5.80 -4.19 -10.99
N THR A 99 6.68 -5.19 -10.86
CA THR A 99 6.34 -6.58 -11.22
C THR A 99 5.14 -7.10 -10.45
N ALA A 100 5.05 -6.83 -9.15
CA ALA A 100 3.90 -7.25 -8.34
C ALA A 100 2.58 -6.59 -8.82
N LEU A 101 2.62 -5.33 -9.25
CA LEU A 101 1.45 -4.63 -9.78
C LEU A 101 1.08 -5.13 -11.19
N GLU A 102 2.06 -5.44 -12.03
CA GLU A 102 1.83 -6.03 -13.36
C GLU A 102 1.17 -7.41 -13.28
N GLU A 103 1.55 -8.22 -12.27
CA GLU A 103 0.91 -9.49 -11.98
C GLU A 103 -0.54 -9.32 -11.51
N LEU A 104 -0.86 -8.23 -10.81
CA LEU A 104 -2.22 -7.89 -10.40
C LEU A 104 -3.08 -7.38 -11.54
N HIS A 105 -2.48 -6.64 -12.48
CA HIS A 105 -3.16 -6.12 -13.66
C HIS A 105 -3.39 -7.19 -14.72
N SER A 106 -2.48 -8.18 -14.80
CA SER A 106 -2.63 -9.31 -15.70
C SER A 106 -3.90 -10.09 -15.34
N PRO A 107 -4.93 -10.11 -16.21
CA PRO A 107 -6.20 -10.79 -15.94
C PRO A 107 -6.01 -12.31 -16.07
N LYS A 108 -5.26 -12.93 -15.16
CA LYS A 108 -5.29 -14.38 -14.96
C LYS A 108 -6.46 -14.69 -14.04
N GLY A 109 -7.67 -14.47 -14.54
CA GLY A 109 -8.88 -14.53 -13.72
C GLY A 109 -10.22 -14.41 -14.44
N VAL A 110 -10.28 -14.48 -15.78
CA VAL A 110 -11.50 -14.94 -16.44
C VAL A 110 -11.42 -16.46 -16.48
N CYS A 111 -12.04 -17.12 -15.51
CA CYS A 111 -12.53 -18.47 -15.77
C CYS A 111 -13.58 -18.36 -16.88
N GLN A 112 -13.26 -18.96 -18.03
CA GLN A 112 -14.25 -19.59 -18.89
C GLN A 112 -14.87 -20.79 -18.16
#